data_AF-A0A942C631-F1
#
_entry.id   AF-A0A942C631-F1
#
_cell.length_a   1.000
_cell.length_b   1.000
_cell.length_c   1.000
_cell.angle_alpha   90.00
_cell.angle_beta   90.00
_cell.angle_gamma   90.00
#
_symmetry.space_group_name_H-M   'P 1'
#
loop_
_entity.id
_entity.type
_entity.pdbx_description
1 polymer ?
#
loop_
_entity_poly.entity_id
_entity_poly.type
_entity_poly.pdbx_seq_one_letter_code
_entity_poly.pdbx_strand_id
1 'polypeptide(L)'
;MKLSAHALRSLQQMDEAGRQAVEQIVQAHIRACLLNGFQPENLERVYQEAIEIIRLEGPPQPEPMVTSKYEPTRRYEQYRSPRAL
;
A
#
# COMPACT_ATOMS: atom_id res chain seq x y z
N MET A 1 16.81 -15.51 -3.48
CA MET A 1 17.13 -14.31 -2.68
C MET A 1 17.95 -14.74 -1.47
N LYS A 2 19.12 -14.13 -1.22
CA LYS A 2 19.90 -14.37 0.00
C LYS A 2 19.66 -13.19 0.93
N LEU A 3 18.86 -13.39 1.97
CA LEU A 3 18.73 -12.43 3.06
C LEU A 3 19.95 -12.54 3.99
N SER A 4 20.34 -11.46 4.66
CA SER A 4 21.35 -11.58 5.71
C SER A 4 20.88 -12.47 6.84
N ALA A 5 21.84 -13.09 7.52
CA ALA A 5 21.57 -13.91 8.70
C ALA A 5 20.83 -13.14 9.80
N HIS A 6 21.04 -11.81 9.89
CA HIS A 6 20.33 -10.95 10.82
C HIS A 6 18.84 -10.81 10.46
N ALA A 7 18.53 -10.49 9.19
CA ALA A 7 17.16 -10.36 8.72
C ALA A 7 16.39 -11.69 8.84
N LEU A 8 17.02 -12.82 8.50
CA LEU A 8 16.44 -14.15 8.64
C LEU A 8 16.09 -14.50 10.09
N ARG A 9 17.01 -14.24 11.03
CA ARG A 9 16.73 -14.45 12.46
C ARG A 9 15.61 -13.55 12.95
N SER A 10 15.59 -12.29 12.52
CA SER A 10 14.55 -11.33 12.91
C SER A 10 13.17 -11.76 12.44
N LEU A 11 13.06 -12.27 11.20
CA LEU A 11 11.83 -12.86 10.65
C LEU A 11 11.41 -14.13 11.41
N GLN A 12 12.35 -15.00 11.77
CA GLN A 12 12.06 -16.23 12.52
C GLN A 12 11.59 -15.99 13.95
N GLN A 13 11.98 -14.87 14.55
CA GLN A 13 11.53 -14.46 15.88
C GLN A 13 10.11 -13.91 15.90
N MET A 14 9.54 -13.58 14.74
CA MET A 14 8.16 -13.11 14.64
C MET A 14 7.17 -14.29 14.70
N ASP A 15 5.97 -14.00 15.19
CA ASP A 15 4.84 -14.89 15.12
C ASP A 15 4.39 -15.12 13.66
N GLU A 16 3.52 -16.10 13.45
CA GLU A 16 3.04 -16.42 12.10
C GLU A 16 2.32 -15.24 11.43
N ALA A 17 1.49 -14.52 12.19
CA ALA A 17 0.79 -13.34 11.70
C ALA A 17 1.76 -12.22 11.30
N GLY A 18 2.78 -11.95 12.11
CA GLY A 18 3.83 -10.97 11.78
C GLY A 18 4.60 -11.35 10.53
N ARG A 19 4.96 -12.63 10.35
CA ARG A 19 5.65 -13.09 9.13
C ARG A 19 4.80 -12.91 7.86
N GLN A 20 3.51 -13.23 7.94
CA GLN A 20 2.58 -13.03 6.81
C GLN A 20 2.43 -11.54 6.48
N ALA A 21 2.36 -10.68 7.49
CA ALA A 21 2.30 -9.23 7.30
C ALA A 21 3.58 -8.71 6.61
N VAL A 22 4.77 -9.17 6.99
CA VAL A 22 6.04 -8.76 6.34
C VAL A 22 5.99 -9.13 4.86
N GLU A 23 5.56 -10.37 4.58
CA GLU A 23 5.47 -10.87 3.21
C GLU A 23 4.48 -10.05 2.36
N GLN A 24 3.32 -9.67 2.91
CA GLN A 24 2.35 -8.82 2.22
C GLN A 24 2.92 -7.45 1.87
N ILE A 25 3.65 -6.80 2.80
CA ILE A 25 4.30 -5.51 2.56
C ILE A 25 5.33 -5.63 1.43
N VAL A 26 6.19 -6.65 1.48
CA VAL A 26 7.22 -6.87 0.46
C VAL A 26 6.59 -7.16 -0.91
N GLN A 27 5.55 -7.99 -0.96
CA GLN A 27 4.84 -8.29 -2.20
C GLN A 27 4.15 -7.06 -2.78
N ALA A 28 3.52 -6.23 -1.94
CA ALA A 28 2.90 -4.98 -2.37
C ALA A 28 3.95 -4.01 -2.94
N HIS A 29 5.11 -3.90 -2.29
CA HIS A 29 6.22 -3.09 -2.78
C HIS A 29 6.74 -3.57 -4.14
N ILE A 30 7.00 -4.88 -4.29
CA ILE A 30 7.44 -5.45 -5.57
C ILE A 30 6.41 -5.19 -6.66
N ARG A 31 5.11 -5.40 -6.37
CA ARG A 31 4.04 -5.12 -7.32
C ARG A 31 4.02 -3.64 -7.73
N ALA A 32 4.18 -2.72 -6.77
CA ALA A 32 4.24 -1.30 -7.06
C ALA A 32 5.45 -0.93 -7.93
N CYS A 33 6.64 -1.48 -7.64
CA CYS A 33 7.83 -1.28 -8.48
C CYS A 33 7.59 -1.77 -9.92
N LEU A 34 7.03 -2.97 -10.08
CA LEU A 34 6.73 -3.56 -11.39
C LEU A 34 5.73 -2.70 -12.18
N LEU A 35 4.66 -2.23 -11.54
CA LEU A 35 3.65 -1.38 -12.19
C LEU A 35 4.22 -0.04 -12.66
N ASN A 36 5.22 0.48 -11.94
CA ASN A 36 5.89 1.73 -12.27
C ASN A 36 7.11 1.55 -13.19
N GLY A 37 7.45 0.31 -13.57
CA GLY A 37 8.60 0.01 -14.44
C GLY A 37 9.97 0.11 -13.77
N PHE A 38 10.02 0.10 -12.43
CA PHE A 38 11.28 0.14 -11.66
C PHE A 38 11.66 -1.26 -11.15
N GLN A 39 12.96 -1.52 -11.05
CA GLN A 39 13.45 -2.71 -10.35
C GLN A 39 13.60 -2.42 -8.85
N PRO A 40 13.18 -3.32 -7.95
CA PRO A 40 13.43 -3.16 -6.53
C PRO A 40 14.95 -3.32 -6.27
N GLU A 41 15.63 -2.19 -6.04
CA GLU A 41 17.10 -2.14 -5.99
C GLU A 41 17.70 -2.97 -4.85
N ASN A 42 17.05 -2.98 -3.68
CA ASN A 42 17.55 -3.71 -2.52
C ASN A 42 16.41 -4.37 -1.72
N LEU A 43 16.07 -5.60 -2.08
CA LEU A 43 15.05 -6.36 -1.37
C LEU A 43 15.42 -6.63 0.09
N GLU A 44 16.70 -6.77 0.44
CA GLU A 44 17.09 -6.97 1.84
C GLU A 44 16.67 -5.77 2.71
N ARG A 45 16.90 -4.56 2.20
CA ARG A 45 16.46 -3.32 2.86
C ARG A 45 14.93 -3.28 3.01
N VAL A 46 14.19 -3.66 1.97
CA VAL A 46 12.72 -3.72 2.01
C VAL A 46 12.24 -4.69 3.10
N TYR A 47 12.89 -5.85 3.25
CA TYR A 47 12.58 -6.78 4.34
C TYR A 47 12.89 -6.20 5.73
N GLN A 48 14.01 -5.50 5.89
CA GLN A 48 14.36 -4.86 7.17
C GLN A 48 13.34 -3.78 7.54
N GLU A 49 12.99 -2.90 6.60
CA GLU A 49 11.99 -1.85 6.79
C GLU A 49 10.61 -2.45 7.11
N ALA A 50 10.18 -3.50 6.38
CA ALA A 50 8.91 -4.18 6.65
C ALA A 50 8.86 -4.82 8.05
N ILE A 51 9.96 -5.44 8.51
CA ILE A 51 10.05 -5.99 9.87
C ILE A 51 9.96 -4.87 10.91
N GLU A 52 10.62 -3.73 10.69
CA GLU A 52 10.56 -2.58 11.58
C GLU A 52 9.16 -1.98 11.66
N ILE A 53 8.49 -1.81 10.52
CA ILE A 53 7.10 -1.34 10.45
C ILE A 53 6.20 -2.22 11.32
N ILE A 54 6.27 -3.55 11.16
CA ILE A 54 5.38 -4.45 11.92
C ILE A 54 5.71 -4.48 13.40
N ARG A 55 6.97 -4.28 13.79
CA ARG A 55 7.35 -4.17 15.20
C ARG A 55 6.83 -2.89 15.85
N LEU A 56 6.78 -1.79 15.10
CA LEU A 56 6.37 -0.47 15.62
C LEU A 56 4.85 -0.26 15.54
N GLU A 57 4.26 -0.59 14.40
CA GLU A 57 2.87 -0.26 14.05
C GLU A 57 1.94 -1.48 14.16
N GLY A 58 2.50 -2.69 14.16
CA GLY A 58 1.74 -3.94 14.08
C GLY A 58 1.40 -4.36 12.65
N PRO A 59 0.63 -5.44 12.47
CA PRO A 59 0.21 -5.89 11.14
C PRO A 59 -0.70 -4.84 10.47
N PRO A 60 -0.59 -4.68 9.14
CA PRO A 60 -1.35 -3.67 8.41
C PRO A 60 -2.85 -3.94 8.58
N GLN A 61 -3.58 -2.92 9.06
CA GLN A 61 -5.05 -2.95 9.03
C GLN A 61 -5.52 -2.61 7.61
N PRO A 62 -6.54 -3.31 7.09
CA PRO A 62 -7.15 -2.92 5.83
C PRO A 62 -7.72 -1.51 6.01
N GLU A 63 -7.17 -0.53 5.29
CA GLU A 63 -7.76 0.80 5.27
C GLU A 63 -9.20 0.68 4.77
N PRO A 64 -10.17 1.31 5.45
CA PRO A 64 -11.53 1.34 4.94
C PRO A 64 -11.46 2.01 3.56
N MET A 65 -11.84 1.28 2.50
CA MET A 65 -11.93 1.84 1.16
C MET A 65 -12.78 3.09 1.25
N VAL A 66 -12.14 4.26 1.18
CA VAL A 66 -12.84 5.53 1.09
C VAL A 66 -13.48 5.51 -0.28
N THR A 67 -14.73 5.07 -0.31
CA THR A 67 -15.59 5.25 -1.47
C THR A 67 -15.61 6.76 -1.70
N SER A 68 -14.84 7.21 -2.68
CA SER A 68 -14.85 8.60 -3.08
C SER A 68 -16.29 8.89 -3.48
N LYS A 69 -17.03 9.59 -2.60
CA LYS A 69 -18.34 10.17 -2.90
C LYS A 69 -18.11 11.37 -3.83
N TYR A 70 -17.42 11.14 -4.94
CA TYR A 70 -17.31 12.11 -6.01
C TYR A 70 -18.71 12.26 -6.58
N GLU A 71 -19.46 13.24 -6.09
CA GLU A 71 -20.73 13.56 -6.70
C GLU A 71 -20.46 14.01 -8.14
N PRO A 72 -21.04 13.36 -9.16
CA PRO A 72 -20.81 13.73 -10.54
C PRO A 72 -21.35 15.13 -10.78
N THR A 73 -20.45 16.10 -10.93
CA THR A 73 -20.63 17.47 -11.46
C THR A 73 -22.01 18.07 -11.21
N ARG A 74 -22.12 18.99 -10.24
CA ARG A 74 -23.32 19.84 -10.06
C ARG A 74 -23.74 20.43 -11.41
N ARG A 75 -24.82 19.90 -12.00
CA ARG A 75 -25.41 20.47 -13.20
C ARG A 75 -26.26 21.65 -12.76
N TYR A 76 -25.73 22.86 -12.92
CA TYR A 76 -26.52 24.07 -12.74
C TYR A 76 -27.61 24.11 -13.82
N GLU A 77 -28.80 24.57 -13.47
CA GLU A 77 -29.82 24.83 -14.49
C GLU A 77 -29.29 25.89 -15.47
N GLN A 78 -29.28 25.54 -16.75
CA GLN A 78 -28.87 26.44 -17.80
C GLN A 78 -29.85 27.62 -17.87
N TYR A 79 -29.35 28.84 -17.74
CA TYR A 79 -30.16 30.06 -17.81
C TYR A 79 -31.01 30.06 -19.10
N ARG A 80 -32.34 30.08 -18.96
CA ARG A 80 -33.25 30.36 -20.08
C ARG A 80 -33.40 31.85 -20.24
N SER A 81 -33.04 32.37 -21.42
CA SER A 81 -33.21 33.77 -21.73
C SER A 81 -34.71 34.12 -21.88
N PRO A 82 -35.13 35.36 -21.55
CA PRO A 82 -36.56 35.72 -21.48
C PRO A 82 -37.29 35.79 -22.83
N ARG A 83 -36.64 35.41 -23.93
CA ARG A 83 -37.11 35.66 -25.30
C ARG A 83 -37.88 34.49 -25.92
N ALA A 84 -38.24 33.49 -25.13
CA ALA A 84 -39.05 32.35 -25.55
C ALA A 84 -40.42 32.38 -24.87
N LEU A 85 -41.27 33.32 -25.29
CA LEU A 85 -42.72 33.31 -25.16
C LEU A 85 -43.31 33.78 -26.49
#